data_AF-A0A949YH06-F1
#
_entry.id   AF-A0A949YH06-F1
#
_cell.length_a   1.000
_cell.length_b   1.000
_cell.length_c   1.000
_cell.angle_alpha   90.00
_cell.angle_beta   90.00
_cell.angle_gamma   90.00
#
_symmetry.space_group_name_H-M   'P 1'
#
loop_
_entity.id
_entity.type
_entity.pdbx_description
1 polymer ?
#
loop_
_entity_poly.entity_id
_entity_poly.type
_entity_poly.pdbx_seq_one_letter_code
_entity_poly.pdbx_strand_id
1 'polypeptide(L)'
;MRILVKDMAVRHRKLEERSLALHREIAQRIRRNSDLLTKVRERLSKDIRSGRFSTSLTDAMQEWLDILKSNSVEQVLELLVDDSENARRLRQSTPFAGILTDEERRRILEKHESAGV
;
A
#
# COMPACT_ATOMS: atom_id res chain seq x y z
N MET A 1 -26.21 -8.53 19.73
CA MET A 1 -25.07 -7.71 19.27
C MET A 1 -23.77 -8.48 18.96
N ARG A 2 -23.68 -9.82 19.07
CA ARG A 2 -22.41 -10.57 18.78
C ARG A 2 -22.15 -10.84 17.29
N ILE A 3 -23.19 -10.87 16.46
CA ILE A 3 -23.09 -11.26 15.04
C ILE A 3 -22.44 -10.13 14.22
N LEU A 4 -22.88 -8.88 14.41
CA LEU A 4 -22.37 -7.68 13.72
C LEU A 4 -20.86 -7.44 13.92
N VAL A 5 -20.33 -7.71 15.12
CA VAL A 5 -18.90 -7.50 15.44
C VAL A 5 -18.03 -8.54 14.71
N LYS A 6 -18.50 -9.79 14.62
CA LYS A 6 -17.79 -10.87 13.91
C LYS A 6 -17.74 -10.60 12.41
N ASP A 7 -18.83 -10.11 11.82
CA ASP A 7 -18.91 -9.78 10.40
C ASP A 7 -18.03 -8.57 10.03
N MET A 8 -17.89 -7.60 10.95
CA MET A 8 -16.92 -6.51 10.78
C MET A 8 -15.47 -7.00 10.88
N ALA A 9 -15.14 -7.86 11.84
CA ALA A 9 -13.79 -8.41 11.99
C ALA A 9 -13.38 -9.28 10.78
N VAL A 10 -14.31 -10.06 10.20
CA VAL A 10 -14.06 -10.82 8.98
C VAL A 10 -13.86 -9.90 7.78
N ARG A 11 -14.67 -8.84 7.64
CA ARG A 11 -14.49 -7.85 6.57
C ARG A 11 -13.15 -7.12 6.67
N HIS A 12 -12.75 -6.69 7.87
CA HIS A 12 -11.45 -6.06 8.08
C HIS A 12 -10.30 -6.98 7.70
N ARG A 13 -10.33 -8.25 8.14
CA ARG A 13 -9.29 -9.22 7.74
C ARG A 13 -9.21 -9.43 6.23
N LYS A 14 -10.35 -9.57 5.54
CA LYS A 14 -10.37 -9.69 4.06
C LYS A 14 -9.80 -8.44 3.37
N LEU A 15 -10.09 -7.25 3.89
CA LEU A 15 -9.54 -5.99 3.36
C LEU A 15 -8.02 -5.90 3.59
N GLU A 16 -7.54 -6.35 4.75
CA GLU A 16 -6.11 -6.42 5.05
C GLU A 16 -5.38 -7.41 4.16
N GLU A 17 -5.93 -8.61 3.95
CA GLU A 17 -5.37 -9.63 3.04
C GLU A 17 -5.27 -9.11 1.60
N ARG A 18 -6.33 -8.45 1.11
CA ARG A 18 -6.34 -7.81 -0.21
C ARG A 18 -5.29 -6.71 -0.32
N SER A 19 -5.21 -5.84 0.69
CA SER A 19 -4.20 -4.78 0.76
C SER A 19 -2.80 -5.39 0.71
N LEU A 20 -2.54 -6.43 1.50
CA LEU A 20 -1.25 -7.11 1.55
C LEU A 20 -0.90 -7.79 0.21
N ALA A 21 -1.88 -8.42 -0.46
CA ALA A 21 -1.68 -9.02 -1.76
C ALA A 21 -1.26 -8.00 -2.83
N LEU A 22 -1.93 -6.84 -2.88
CA LEU A 22 -1.55 -5.75 -3.78
C LEU A 22 -0.12 -5.25 -3.50
N HIS A 23 0.24 -5.07 -2.23
CA HIS A 23 1.56 -4.57 -1.86
C HIS A 23 2.67 -5.60 -2.08
N ARG A 24 2.38 -6.91 -1.97
CA ARG A 24 3.30 -7.98 -2.39
C ARG A 24 3.61 -7.92 -3.87
N GLU A 25 2.62 -7.71 -4.73
CA GLU A 25 2.85 -7.57 -6.17
C GLU A 25 3.67 -6.30 -6.49
N ILE A 26 3.32 -5.17 -5.85
CA ILE A 26 4.09 -3.93 -5.99
C ILE A 26 5.55 -4.14 -5.58
N ALA A 27 5.79 -4.81 -4.44
CA ALA A 27 7.13 -5.10 -3.96
C ALA A 27 7.92 -5.98 -4.95
N GLN A 28 7.27 -6.97 -5.57
CA GLN A 28 7.91 -7.77 -6.63
C GLN A 28 8.26 -6.92 -7.86
N ARG A 29 7.38 -5.99 -8.26
CA ARG A 29 7.62 -5.11 -9.41
C ARG A 29 8.79 -4.17 -9.17
N ILE A 30 8.87 -3.57 -7.97
CA ILE A 30 9.98 -2.70 -7.57
C ILE A 30 11.28 -3.51 -7.45
N ARG A 31 11.24 -4.73 -6.91
CA ARG A 31 12.44 -5.59 -6.85
C ARG A 31 13.03 -5.87 -8.23
N ARG A 32 12.20 -5.99 -9.26
CA ARG A 32 12.64 -6.20 -10.66
C ARG A 32 13.05 -4.91 -11.35
N ASN A 33 12.58 -3.76 -10.87
CA ASN A 33 12.89 -2.45 -11.43
C ASN A 33 12.84 -1.39 -10.32
N SER A 34 13.99 -1.12 -9.72
CA SER A 34 14.13 -0.18 -8.60
C SER A 34 13.87 1.28 -9.00
N ASP A 35 13.95 1.63 -10.29
CA ASP A 35 13.62 2.99 -10.78
C ASP A 35 12.16 3.37 -10.53
N LEU A 36 11.27 2.39 -10.35
CA LEU A 36 9.89 2.64 -9.93
C LEU A 36 9.84 3.37 -8.58
N LEU A 37 10.76 3.05 -7.66
CA LEU A 37 10.83 3.70 -6.35
C LEU A 37 11.25 5.16 -6.48
N THR A 38 12.20 5.45 -7.37
CA THR A 38 12.61 6.82 -7.71
C THR A 38 11.44 7.63 -8.24
N LYS A 39 10.67 7.06 -9.18
CA LYS A 39 9.46 7.70 -9.74
C LYS A 39 8.39 7.97 -8.68
N VAL A 40 8.19 7.04 -7.74
CA VAL A 40 7.27 7.26 -6.61
C VAL A 40 7.76 8.43 -5.76
N ARG A 41 9.04 8.46 -5.38
CA ARG A 41 9.63 9.54 -4.59
C ARG A 41 9.45 10.91 -5.23
N GLU A 42 9.70 11.02 -6.53
CA GLU A 42 9.54 12.26 -7.29
C GLU A 42 8.08 12.72 -7.36
N ARG A 43 7.17 11.78 -7.65
CA ARG A 43 5.73 12.04 -7.67
C ARG A 43 5.24 12.54 -6.31
N LEU A 44 5.54 11.83 -5.22
CA LEU A 44 5.13 12.23 -3.87
C LEU A 44 5.65 13.62 -3.52
N SER A 45 6.93 13.87 -3.80
CA SER A 45 7.55 15.17 -3.55
C SER A 45 6.85 16.30 -4.32
N LYS A 46 6.46 16.05 -5.58
CA LYS A 46 5.72 17.03 -6.39
C LYS A 46 4.29 17.23 -5.89
N ASP A 47 3.59 16.15 -5.55
CA ASP A 47 2.19 16.19 -5.13
C ASP A 47 2.04 16.93 -3.80
N ILE A 48 2.90 16.64 -2.82
CA ILE A 48 2.97 17.34 -1.53
C ILE A 48 3.16 18.84 -1.75
N ARG A 49 4.16 19.25 -2.54
CA ARG A 49 4.41 20.68 -2.82
C ARG A 49 3.26 21.37 -3.55
N SER A 50 2.52 20.64 -4.38
CA SER A 50 1.40 21.21 -5.12
C SER A 50 0.12 21.41 -4.29
N GLY A 51 0.10 20.95 -3.02
CA GLY A 51 -1.09 21.05 -2.18
C GLY A 51 -2.27 20.22 -2.68
N ARG A 52 -2.02 19.15 -3.46
CA ARG A 52 -3.06 18.30 -4.05
C ARG A 52 -3.83 17.45 -3.03
N PHE A 53 -3.27 17.30 -1.83
CA PHE A 53 -3.80 16.42 -0.79
C PHE A 53 -4.48 17.22 0.32
N SER A 54 -5.43 16.58 1.02
CA SER A 54 -5.86 17.08 2.32
C SER A 54 -4.67 17.11 3.30
N THR A 55 -4.80 17.85 4.41
CA THR A 55 -3.75 17.90 5.44
C THR A 55 -3.35 16.50 5.92
N SER A 56 -4.33 15.67 6.30
CA SER A 56 -4.09 14.32 6.81
C SER A 56 -3.41 13.39 5.79
N LEU A 57 -3.77 13.52 4.51
CA LEU A 57 -3.13 12.73 3.46
C LEU A 57 -1.72 13.27 3.15
N THR A 58 -1.51 14.58 3.28
CA THR A 58 -0.17 15.20 3.15
C THR A 58 0.78 14.64 4.20
N ASP A 59 0.36 14.54 5.46
CA ASP A 59 1.18 13.99 6.55
C ASP A 59 1.57 12.53 6.27
N ALA A 60 0.61 11.72 5.82
CA ALA A 60 0.88 10.33 5.47
C ALA A 60 1.82 10.19 4.25
N MET A 61 1.69 11.08 3.25
CA MET A 61 2.59 11.10 2.09
C MET A 61 4.00 11.58 2.47
N GLN A 62 4.10 12.51 3.42
CA GLN A 62 5.37 13.00 3.94
C GLN A 62 6.09 11.90 4.74
N GLU A 63 5.37 11.17 5.60
CA GLU A 63 5.90 10.02 6.33
C GLU A 63 6.48 8.97 5.36
N TRP A 64 5.75 8.65 4.29
CA TRP A 64 6.26 7.76 3.24
C TRP A 64 7.48 8.33 2.52
N LEU A 65 7.49 9.62 2.20
CA LEU A 65 8.62 10.25 1.56
C LEU A 65 9.89 10.17 2.42
N ASP A 66 9.75 10.31 3.74
CA ASP A 66 10.87 10.22 4.68
C ASP A 66 11.36 8.77 4.83
N ILE A 67 10.46 7.79 4.88
CA ILE A 67 10.79 6.36 4.79
C ILE A 67 11.59 6.07 3.52
N LEU A 68 11.10 6.52 2.36
CA LEU A 68 11.76 6.29 1.06
C LEU A 68 13.14 6.94 0.92
N LYS A 69 13.41 8.02 1.68
CA LYS A 69 14.71 8.70 1.68
C LYS A 69 15.72 8.07 2.64
N SER A 70 15.23 7.47 3.73
CA SER A 70 16.06 7.04 4.85
C SER A 70 16.38 5.55 4.83
N ASN A 71 15.74 4.77 3.95
CA ASN A 71 15.83 3.32 3.89
C ASN A 71 16.32 2.84 2.52
N SER A 72 16.97 1.67 2.50
CA SER A 72 17.31 0.97 1.27
C SER A 72 16.05 0.47 0.55
N VAL A 73 16.20 0.07 -0.72
CA VAL A 73 15.10 -0.55 -1.48
C VAL A 73 14.59 -1.78 -0.71
N GLU A 74 15.48 -2.65 -0.26
CA GLU A 74 15.16 -3.89 0.44
C GLU A 74 14.33 -3.64 1.70
N GLN A 75 14.72 -2.66 2.53
CA GLN A 75 13.99 -2.28 3.74
C GLN A 75 12.57 -1.78 3.43
N VAL A 76 12.41 -1.01 2.35
CA VAL A 76 11.09 -0.57 1.89
C VAL A 76 10.25 -1.75 1.42
N LEU A 77 10.85 -2.71 0.68
CA LEU A 77 10.16 -3.91 0.21
C LEU A 77 9.70 -4.80 1.37
N GLU A 78 10.52 -4.94 2.41
CA GLU A 78 10.17 -5.65 3.64
C GLU A 78 8.97 -4.97 4.32
N LEU A 79 9.03 -3.66 4.51
CA LEU A 79 7.93 -2.88 5.09
C LEU A 79 6.61 -3.00 4.31
N LEU A 80 6.67 -3.09 2.98
CA LEU A 80 5.48 -3.25 2.14
C LEU A 80 4.73 -4.56 2.41
N VAL A 81 5.45 -5.63 2.77
CA VAL A 81 4.88 -6.97 2.97
C VAL A 81 4.79 -7.40 4.44
N ASP A 82 5.24 -6.53 5.34
CA ASP A 82 5.19 -6.71 6.79
C ASP A 82 3.73 -6.69 7.31
N ASP A 83 3.40 -7.57 8.25
CA ASP A 83 2.05 -7.71 8.78
C ASP A 83 1.80 -6.99 10.12
N SER A 84 2.77 -6.22 10.62
CA SER A 84 2.64 -5.39 11.82
C SER A 84 1.57 -4.32 11.67
N GLU A 85 1.04 -3.85 12.80
CA GLU A 85 0.04 -2.78 12.85
C GLU A 85 0.55 -1.50 12.18
N ASN A 86 1.84 -1.18 12.37
CA ASN A 86 2.45 0.00 11.76
C ASN A 86 2.50 -0.12 10.22
N ALA A 87 2.92 -1.27 9.69
CA ALA A 87 2.94 -1.50 8.25
C ALA A 87 1.52 -1.49 7.66
N ARG A 88 0.53 -2.06 8.37
CA ARG A 88 -0.89 -1.98 7.97
C ARG A 88 -1.37 -0.54 7.90
N ARG A 89 -1.08 0.28 8.91
CA ARG A 89 -1.42 1.72 8.92
C ARG A 89 -0.81 2.45 7.73
N LEU A 90 0.49 2.25 7.49
CA LEU A 90 1.21 2.89 6.39
C LEU A 90 0.62 2.52 5.02
N ARG A 91 0.22 1.27 4.81
CA ARG A 91 -0.42 0.83 3.55
C ARG A 91 -1.76 1.50 3.25
N GLN A 92 -2.44 2.11 4.23
CA GLN A 92 -3.75 2.75 4.02
C GLN A 92 -3.67 3.99 3.12
N SER A 93 -2.51 4.65 3.04
CA SER A 93 -2.36 5.90 2.28
C SER A 93 -1.97 5.69 0.81
N THR A 94 -1.73 4.45 0.37
CA THR A 94 -1.53 4.05 -1.05
C THR A 94 -0.50 4.86 -1.87
N PRO A 95 0.70 5.18 -1.33
CA PRO A 95 1.69 6.03 -2.04
C PRO A 95 2.22 5.43 -3.35
N PHE A 96 2.08 4.11 -3.53
CA PHE A 96 2.53 3.34 -4.70
C PHE A 96 1.47 3.20 -5.80
N ALA A 97 0.38 3.98 -5.73
CA ALA A 97 -0.63 4.02 -6.79
C ALA A 97 0.01 4.27 -8.17
N GLY A 98 -0.54 3.61 -9.20
CA GLY A 98 -0.04 3.69 -10.58
C GLY A 98 1.12 2.75 -10.93
N ILE A 99 1.67 1.99 -9.98
CA ILE A 99 2.61 0.89 -10.30
C ILE A 99 1.87 -0.30 -10.93
N LEU A 100 0.68 -0.60 -10.42
CA LEU A 100 -0.23 -1.58 -10.99
C LEU A 100 -1.31 -0.86 -11.79
N THR A 101 -1.63 -1.40 -12.96
CA THR A 101 -2.81 -1.01 -13.73
C THR A 101 -4.09 -1.43 -13.01
N ASP A 102 -5.22 -0.78 -13.31
CA ASP A 102 -6.51 -1.13 -12.70
C ASP A 102 -6.92 -2.58 -12.97
N GLU A 103 -6.59 -3.08 -14.16
CA GLU A 103 -6.83 -4.45 -14.57
C GLU A 103 -5.98 -5.47 -13.78
N GLU A 104 -4.70 -5.15 -13.51
CA GLU A 104 -3.87 -5.98 -12.62
C GLU A 104 -4.40 -5.97 -11.18
N ARG A 105 -4.80 -4.79 -10.68
CA ARG A 105 -5.39 -4.66 -9.34
C ARG A 105 -6.65 -5.52 -9.23
N ARG A 106 -7.56 -5.42 -10.21
CA ARG A 106 -8.78 -6.22 -10.28
C ARG A 106 -8.48 -7.72 -10.21
N ARG A 107 -7.59 -8.22 -11.07
CA ARG A 107 -7.21 -9.65 -11.08
C ARG A 107 -6.64 -10.13 -9.74
N ILE A 108 -5.86 -9.31 -9.06
CA ILE A 108 -5.34 -9.66 -7.72
C ILE A 108 -6.50 -9.72 -6.73
N LEU A 109 -7.35 -8.70 -6.69
CA LEU A 109 -8.48 -8.65 -5.76
C LEU A 109 -9.47 -9.81 -5.94
N GLU A 110 -9.75 -10.21 -7.18
CA GLU A 110 -10.65 -11.34 -7.51
C GLU A 110 -10.11 -12.70 -7.02
N LYS A 111 -8.79 -12.92 -7.12
CA LYS A 111 -8.15 -14.12 -6.56
C LYS A 111 -8.32 -14.20 -5.05
N HIS A 112 -8.36 -13.05 -4.38
CA HIS A 112 -8.60 -12.92 -2.95
C HIS A 112 -10.10 -12.78 -2.58
N GLU A 113 -11.01 -12.81 -3.57
CA GLU A 113 -12.46 -12.97 -3.37
C GLU A 113 -12.89 -14.43 -3.35
N SER A 114 -12.24 -15.25 -4.18
CA SER A 114 -12.67 -16.62 -4.48
C SER A 114 -12.22 -17.67 -3.45
N ALA A 115 -11.33 -17.31 -2.51
CA ALA A 115 -10.78 -18.23 -1.50
C ALA A 115 -11.64 -18.34 -0.22
N GLY A 116 -12.92 -17.96 -0.28
CA GLY A 116 -13.81 -17.88 0.88
C GLY A 116 -15.20 -18.49 0.64
N VAL A 117 -15.26 -19.61 -0.09
CA VAL A 117 -16.42 -20.53 -0.09
C VAL A 117 -16.14 -21.67 0.86
#